data_AF-A0A0N1MJG4-F1
#
_entry.id   AF-A0A0N1MJG4-F1
#
_cell.length_a   1.000
_cell.length_b   1.000
_cell.length_c   1.000
_cell.angle_alpha   90.00
_cell.angle_beta   90.00
_cell.angle_gamma   90.00
#
_symmetry.space_group_name_H-M   'P 1'
#
loop_
_entity.id
_entity.type
_entity.pdbx_description
1 polymer ?
#
loop_
_entity_poly.entity_id
_entity_poly.type
_entity_poly.pdbx_seq_one_letter_code
_entity_poly.pdbx_strand_id
1 'polypeptide(L)'
;MKKNYKDIFMLVIVGVSLFSGSLHAQFLGGSRVKDDESGPKGRFLLYGSFNYSKTNTPSSSSSSLGTNGNAGIPIGLGYFINNNDLIGINYAFARNAIDEQTTYKQNETGIWYSPSVNLGKHFVLAGQIEAHYVWGQKLSSVSANEDHFNGYRLRAYPLIIVLLGGGWALSFKFAELSMLQTKLRNEGWTKNYVGGMGGATFGGGVSKSFDFRKKNKNNDH
;
A
#
# COMPACT_ATOMS: atom_id res chain seq x y z
N MET A 1 18.78 -19.56 17.66
CA MET A 1 19.26 -18.37 16.91
C MET A 1 18.28 -17.21 17.13
N LYS A 2 18.58 -16.29 18.05
CA LYS A 2 17.76 -15.09 18.30
C LYS A 2 18.10 -14.04 17.22
N LYS A 3 17.22 -13.84 16.23
CA LYS A 3 17.38 -12.76 15.24
C LYS A 3 16.86 -11.45 15.83
N ASN A 4 17.72 -10.43 15.88
CA ASN A 4 17.44 -9.11 16.43
C ASN A 4 16.49 -8.32 15.51
N TYR A 5 15.30 -8.01 16.02
CA TYR A 5 14.31 -7.14 15.34
C TYR A 5 14.82 -5.71 15.10
N LYS A 6 15.92 -5.31 15.75
CA LYS A 6 16.56 -3.99 15.58
C LYS A 6 17.16 -3.79 14.18
N ASP A 7 17.64 -4.85 13.53
CA ASP A 7 18.33 -4.74 12.25
C ASP A 7 17.36 -4.45 11.09
N ILE A 8 16.13 -4.98 11.17
CA ILE A 8 15.07 -4.74 10.17
C ILE A 8 14.57 -3.30 10.27
N PHE A 9 14.43 -2.77 11.49
CA PHE A 9 13.97 -1.39 11.72
C PHE A 9 15.00 -0.36 11.25
N MET A 10 16.29 -0.63 11.45
CA MET A 10 17.39 0.23 10.96
C MET A 10 17.49 0.21 9.44
N LEU A 11 17.22 -0.92 8.78
CA LEU A 11 17.25 -1.01 7.32
C LEU A 11 16.16 -0.14 6.65
N VAL A 12 14.98 -0.03 7.29
CA VAL A 12 13.90 0.85 6.83
C VAL A 12 14.27 2.32 6.99
N ILE A 13 14.84 2.71 8.14
CA ILE A 13 15.26 4.11 8.37
C ILE A 13 16.38 4.52 7.41
N VAL A 14 17.39 3.67 7.23
CA VAL A 14 18.50 3.94 6.32
C VAL A 14 18.03 3.98 4.87
N GLY A 15 17.11 3.09 4.47
CA GLY A 15 16.47 3.12 3.16
C GLY A 15 15.72 4.44 2.90
N VAL A 16 14.91 4.90 3.85
CA VAL A 16 14.19 6.18 3.73
C VAL A 16 15.15 7.37 3.57
N SER A 17 16.29 7.36 4.29
CA SER A 17 17.29 8.44 4.19
C SER A 17 18.13 8.43 2.90
N LEU A 18 18.34 7.26 2.27
CA LEU A 18 19.12 7.16 1.04
C LEU A 18 18.31 7.48 -0.23
N PHE A 19 16.99 7.30 -0.20
CA PHE A 19 16.11 7.62 -1.34
C PHE A 19 15.58 9.06 -1.34
N SER A 20 15.79 9.86 -0.29
CA SER A 20 15.32 11.24 -0.23
C SER A 20 16.23 12.26 -0.91
N GLY A 21 17.44 11.86 -1.36
CA GLY A 21 18.50 12.80 -1.72
C GLY A 21 18.63 13.21 -3.19
N SER A 22 18.37 12.33 -4.17
CA SER A 22 18.83 12.63 -5.54
C SER A 22 18.24 11.77 -6.66
N LEU A 23 16.95 11.42 -6.61
CA LEU A 23 16.27 10.88 -7.79
C LEU A 23 16.18 11.96 -8.88
N HIS A 24 17.15 11.96 -9.80
CA HIS A 24 17.13 12.75 -11.02
C HIS A 24 16.07 12.20 -11.98
N ALA A 25 14.80 12.48 -11.69
CA ALA A 25 13.65 12.11 -12.52
C ALA A 25 13.50 12.96 -13.79
N GLN A 26 14.54 13.73 -14.17
CA GLN A 26 14.56 14.57 -15.37
C GLN A 26 14.33 13.77 -16.66
N PHE A 27 14.59 12.46 -16.65
CA PHE A 27 14.38 11.59 -17.81
C PHE A 27 12.91 11.53 -18.29
N LEU A 28 11.92 11.73 -17.41
CA LEU A 28 10.49 11.75 -17.76
C LEU A 28 9.88 13.16 -17.76
N GLY A 29 10.71 14.20 -17.71
CA GLY A 29 10.23 15.59 -17.60
C GLY A 29 9.56 15.92 -16.26
N GLY A 30 9.69 15.05 -15.25
CA GLY A 30 9.12 15.25 -13.93
C GLY A 30 10.01 16.11 -13.03
N SER A 31 9.40 16.94 -12.20
CA SER A 31 10.10 17.76 -11.20
C SER A 31 9.63 17.46 -9.79
N ARG A 32 10.60 17.48 -8.86
CA ARG A 32 10.29 17.56 -7.43
C ARG A 32 10.00 19.02 -7.08
N VAL A 33 8.92 19.27 -6.36
CA VAL A 33 8.52 20.60 -5.88
C VAL A 33 9.41 20.96 -4.70
N LYS A 34 10.00 22.15 -4.70
CA LYS A 34 10.87 22.55 -3.59
C LYS A 34 10.07 22.72 -2.30
N ASP A 35 10.75 22.63 -1.16
CA ASP A 35 10.11 22.67 0.16
C ASP A 35 9.45 24.02 0.53
N ASP A 36 9.90 25.10 -0.12
CA ASP A 36 9.43 26.48 0.00
C ASP A 36 8.34 26.83 -1.02
N GLU A 37 8.11 25.98 -2.01
CA GLU A 37 7.04 26.13 -2.99
C GLU A 37 5.69 25.62 -2.45
N SER A 38 4.59 26.12 -3.03
CA SER A 38 3.24 25.66 -2.67
C SER A 38 3.05 24.19 -3.03
N GLY A 39 2.89 23.35 -2.01
CA GLY A 39 2.65 21.91 -2.19
C GLY A 39 1.98 21.26 -0.98
N PRO A 40 1.93 19.93 -0.94
CA PRO A 40 1.17 19.19 0.06
C PRO A 40 1.90 19.06 1.42
N LYS A 41 3.12 19.58 1.58
CA LYS A 41 3.89 19.51 2.84
C LYS A 41 3.04 19.86 4.05
N GLY A 42 3.07 19.01 5.08
CA GLY A 42 2.32 19.17 6.32
C GLY A 42 0.83 18.80 6.26
N ARG A 43 0.34 18.29 5.12
CA ARG A 43 -1.03 17.79 4.99
C ARG A 43 -1.10 16.30 5.37
N PHE A 44 -2.30 15.88 5.74
CA PHE A 44 -2.61 14.47 5.97
C PHE A 44 -3.35 13.90 4.77
N LEU A 45 -2.95 12.72 4.31
CA LEU A 45 -3.62 11.98 3.24
C LEU A 45 -4.43 10.84 3.85
N LEU A 46 -5.74 10.82 3.64
CA LEU A 46 -6.53 9.60 3.81
C LEU A 46 -6.66 8.93 2.46
N TYR A 47 -6.41 7.62 2.39
CA TYR A 47 -6.56 6.86 1.15
C TYR A 47 -7.20 5.50 1.39
N GLY A 48 -7.81 4.98 0.33
CA GLY A 48 -8.22 3.59 0.29
C GLY A 48 -8.53 3.10 -1.12
N SER A 49 -8.62 1.79 -1.26
CA SER A 49 -9.04 1.14 -2.51
C SER A 49 -10.03 0.03 -2.22
N PHE A 50 -11.03 -0.13 -3.07
CA PHE A 50 -12.07 -1.14 -2.91
C PHE A 50 -12.15 -2.00 -4.15
N ASN A 51 -11.88 -3.29 -3.99
CA ASN A 51 -11.97 -4.30 -5.04
C ASN A 51 -12.81 -5.48 -4.53
N TYR A 52 -13.87 -5.79 -5.27
CA TYR A 52 -14.76 -6.93 -5.01
C TYR A 52 -14.98 -7.69 -6.33
N SER A 53 -14.86 -9.01 -6.28
CA SER A 53 -15.14 -9.87 -7.43
C SER A 53 -16.03 -11.04 -6.99
N LYS A 54 -17.03 -11.37 -7.81
CA LYS A 54 -17.93 -12.51 -7.64
C LYS A 54 -18.05 -13.25 -8.97
N THR A 55 -17.88 -14.56 -8.95
CA THR A 55 -18.07 -15.43 -10.10
C THR A 55 -19.09 -16.49 -9.74
N ASN A 56 -20.12 -16.66 -10.57
CA ASN A 56 -21.13 -17.69 -10.40
C ASN A 56 -21.03 -18.67 -11.57
N THR A 57 -20.98 -19.96 -11.28
CA THR A 57 -21.14 -21.05 -12.23
C THR A 57 -22.41 -21.83 -11.88
N PRO A 58 -22.95 -22.68 -12.78
CA PRO A 58 -24.13 -23.49 -12.47
C PRO A 58 -23.95 -24.44 -11.26
N SER A 59 -22.70 -24.76 -10.88
CA SER A 59 -22.37 -25.70 -9.82
C SER A 59 -21.70 -25.09 -8.59
N SER A 60 -21.33 -23.80 -8.63
CA SER A 60 -20.62 -23.14 -7.52
C SER A 60 -20.66 -21.62 -7.62
N SER A 61 -20.44 -20.94 -6.50
CA SER A 61 -20.18 -19.51 -6.46
C SER A 61 -18.85 -19.23 -5.75
N SER A 62 -18.08 -18.28 -6.26
CA SER A 62 -16.88 -17.80 -5.57
C SER A 62 -16.89 -16.28 -5.46
N SER A 63 -16.37 -15.77 -4.36
CA SER A 63 -16.20 -14.34 -4.16
C SER A 63 -14.87 -14.03 -3.49
N SER A 64 -14.31 -12.89 -3.85
CA SER A 64 -13.10 -12.36 -3.24
C SER A 64 -13.29 -10.88 -2.94
N LEU A 65 -12.83 -10.48 -1.75
CA LEU A 65 -12.78 -9.11 -1.28
C LEU A 65 -11.33 -8.83 -0.91
N GLY A 66 -10.69 -7.88 -1.60
CA GLY A 66 -9.25 -7.66 -1.52
C GLY A 66 -8.72 -6.99 -2.78
N THR A 67 -7.56 -6.34 -2.70
CA THR A 67 -6.93 -5.71 -3.87
C THR A 67 -6.37 -6.73 -4.87
N ASN A 68 -6.03 -7.94 -4.42
CA ASN A 68 -5.80 -9.13 -5.24
C ASN A 68 -5.99 -10.41 -4.38
N GLY A 69 -5.81 -11.59 -4.97
CA GLY A 69 -6.07 -12.90 -4.31
C GLY A 69 -5.36 -13.13 -2.97
N ASN A 70 -4.35 -12.32 -2.62
CA ASN A 70 -3.62 -12.38 -1.36
C ASN A 70 -3.44 -11.01 -0.67
N ALA A 71 -3.99 -9.91 -1.18
CA ALA A 71 -3.78 -8.56 -0.65
C ALA A 71 -5.11 -7.91 -0.26
N GLY A 72 -5.15 -7.30 0.92
CA GLY A 72 -6.38 -6.71 1.45
C GLY A 72 -6.78 -5.40 0.78
N ILE A 73 -7.96 -4.90 1.11
CA ILE A 73 -8.42 -3.53 0.85
C ILE A 73 -7.70 -2.60 1.84
N PRO A 74 -6.69 -1.82 1.41
CA PRO A 74 -6.02 -0.90 2.30
C PRO A 74 -6.93 0.29 2.59
N ILE A 75 -6.99 0.67 3.87
CA ILE A 75 -7.35 2.00 4.32
C ILE A 75 -6.12 2.51 5.07
N GLY A 76 -5.66 3.71 4.73
CA GLY A 76 -4.45 4.24 5.35
C GLY A 76 -4.44 5.75 5.48
N LEU A 77 -3.55 6.19 6.37
CA LEU A 77 -3.31 7.58 6.71
C LEU A 77 -1.84 7.89 6.45
N GLY A 78 -1.58 8.93 5.68
CA GLY A 78 -0.25 9.44 5.37
C GLY A 78 -0.06 10.87 5.83
N TYR A 79 1.19 11.28 5.97
CA TYR A 79 1.62 12.63 6.29
C TYR A 79 2.73 13.08 5.34
N PHE A 80 2.52 14.20 4.67
CA PHE A 80 3.50 14.76 3.73
C PHE A 80 4.64 15.40 4.51
N ILE A 81 5.76 14.67 4.64
CA ILE A 81 6.97 15.17 5.33
C ILE A 81 7.61 16.32 4.56
N ASN A 82 7.47 16.32 3.24
CA ASN A 82 7.78 17.43 2.36
C ASN A 82 6.81 17.44 1.17
N ASN A 83 7.07 18.27 0.15
CA ASN A 83 6.15 18.42 -0.98
C ASN A 83 6.10 17.20 -1.92
N ASN A 84 6.98 16.22 -1.75
CA ASN A 84 7.16 15.10 -2.68
C ASN A 84 7.10 13.74 -1.99
N ASP A 85 7.38 13.70 -0.69
CA ASP A 85 7.53 12.46 0.06
C ASP A 85 6.43 12.35 1.12
N LEU A 86 5.85 11.17 1.17
CA LEU A 86 4.72 10.83 2.00
C LEU A 86 5.06 9.57 2.82
N ILE A 87 4.82 9.61 4.13
CA ILE A 87 4.96 8.44 5.00
C ILE A 87 3.62 8.17 5.68
N GLY A 88 3.30 6.91 5.93
CA GLY A 88 2.05 6.60 6.59
C GLY A 88 1.94 5.20 7.15
N ILE A 89 0.74 4.93 7.66
CA ILE A 89 0.30 3.64 8.14
C ILE A 89 -0.93 3.19 7.36
N ASN A 90 -1.16 1.89 7.33
CA ASN A 90 -2.36 1.32 6.75
C ASN A 90 -2.78 0.04 7.44
N TYR A 91 -4.05 -0.27 7.26
CA TYR A 91 -4.67 -1.53 7.59
C TYR A 91 -5.33 -2.07 6.32
N ALA A 92 -5.15 -3.35 6.03
CA ALA A 92 -5.84 -4.00 4.94
C ALA A 92 -6.44 -5.34 5.37
N PHE A 93 -7.55 -5.71 4.75
CA PHE A 93 -8.22 -6.98 5.01
C PHE A 93 -8.62 -7.65 3.70
N ALA A 94 -8.45 -8.97 3.61
CA ALA A 94 -8.84 -9.80 2.48
C ALA A 94 -9.71 -10.97 2.94
N ARG A 95 -10.68 -11.36 2.11
CA ARG A 95 -11.54 -12.53 2.33
C ARG A 95 -11.81 -13.23 1.00
N ASN A 96 -11.64 -14.55 0.97
CA ASN A 96 -12.13 -15.39 -0.11
C ASN A 96 -13.22 -16.33 0.42
N ALA A 97 -14.27 -16.54 -0.37
CA ALA A 97 -15.34 -17.46 -0.04
C ALA A 97 -15.74 -18.29 -1.28
N ILE A 98 -16.05 -19.57 -1.03
CA ILE A 98 -16.61 -20.50 -2.01
C ILE A 98 -17.93 -21.00 -1.42
N ASP A 99 -19.02 -20.92 -2.19
CA ASP A 99 -20.36 -21.31 -1.76
C ASP A 99 -20.74 -20.74 -0.39
N GLU A 100 -20.50 -19.44 -0.25
CA GLU A 100 -20.73 -18.64 0.98
C GLU A 100 -19.84 -19.02 2.18
N GLN A 101 -19.12 -20.14 2.12
CA GLN A 101 -18.14 -20.55 3.12
C GLN A 101 -16.83 -19.78 2.95
N THR A 102 -16.34 -19.16 4.03
CA THR A 102 -15.07 -18.44 3.99
C THR A 102 -13.92 -19.44 3.98
N THR A 103 -13.11 -19.43 2.93
CA THR A 103 -11.95 -20.32 2.78
C THR A 103 -10.65 -19.63 3.16
N TYR A 104 -10.65 -18.30 3.22
CA TYR A 104 -9.48 -17.51 3.56
C TYR A 104 -9.88 -16.16 4.16
N LYS A 105 -9.21 -15.76 5.24
CA LYS A 105 -9.21 -14.39 5.76
C LYS A 105 -7.78 -13.98 6.06
N GLN A 106 -7.44 -12.75 5.72
CA GLN A 106 -6.16 -12.15 6.07
C GLN A 106 -6.38 -10.71 6.46
N ASN A 107 -5.66 -10.30 7.49
CA ASN A 107 -5.52 -8.91 7.89
C ASN A 107 -4.03 -8.57 7.80
N GLU A 108 -3.75 -7.32 7.49
CA GLU A 108 -2.41 -6.78 7.47
C GLU A 108 -2.41 -5.35 7.97
N THR A 109 -1.35 -4.97 8.67
CA THR A 109 -1.10 -3.58 9.03
C THR A 109 0.37 -3.28 8.90
N GLY A 110 0.70 -2.05 8.54
CA GLY A 110 2.09 -1.69 8.37
C GLY A 110 2.32 -0.23 8.14
N ILE A 111 3.58 0.04 7.84
CA ILE A 111 4.09 1.35 7.47
C ILE A 111 4.41 1.36 5.97
N TRP A 112 4.33 2.54 5.37
CA TRP A 112 4.68 2.74 3.98
C TRP A 112 5.32 4.11 3.77
N TYR A 113 6.14 4.18 2.73
CA TYR A 113 6.82 5.38 2.28
C TYR A 113 6.62 5.52 0.77
N SER A 114 6.27 6.73 0.32
CA SER A 114 6.00 7.03 -1.08
C SER A 114 6.68 8.32 -1.51
N PRO A 115 7.83 8.24 -2.21
CA PRO A 115 8.41 9.38 -2.90
C PRO A 115 7.70 9.60 -4.23
N SER A 116 7.58 10.86 -4.62
CA SER A 116 6.88 11.26 -5.84
C SER A 116 7.58 12.36 -6.62
N VAL A 117 7.18 12.51 -7.89
CA VAL A 117 7.57 13.60 -8.79
C VAL A 117 6.35 14.05 -9.58
N ASN A 118 6.19 15.36 -9.76
CA ASN A 118 5.07 15.90 -10.52
C ASN A 118 5.36 15.79 -12.02
N LEU A 119 4.37 15.29 -12.77
CA LEU A 119 4.32 15.24 -14.22
C LEU A 119 3.32 16.30 -14.71
N GLY A 120 3.76 17.56 -14.71
CA GLY A 120 2.89 18.70 -15.01
C GLY A 120 1.90 19.01 -13.88
N LYS A 121 0.73 19.56 -14.24
CA LYS A 121 -0.25 20.08 -13.26
C LYS A 121 -1.18 19.04 -12.65
N HIS A 122 -1.41 17.93 -13.36
CA HIS A 122 -2.48 16.98 -13.03
C HIS A 122 -1.99 15.57 -12.71
N PHE A 123 -0.74 15.25 -13.04
CA PHE A 123 -0.22 13.91 -12.87
C PHE A 123 0.97 13.91 -11.93
N VAL A 124 1.08 12.86 -11.14
CA VAL A 124 2.21 12.61 -10.24
C VAL A 124 2.65 11.17 -10.46
N LEU A 125 3.94 10.97 -10.66
CA LEU A 125 4.56 9.65 -10.68
C LEU A 125 5.12 9.40 -9.28
N ALA A 126 4.72 8.29 -8.65
CA ALA A 126 5.19 7.92 -7.33
C ALA A 126 5.70 6.48 -7.32
N GLY A 127 6.64 6.21 -6.41
CA GLY A 127 6.92 4.85 -5.95
C GLY A 127 6.29 4.67 -4.58
N GLN A 128 5.94 3.46 -4.19
CA GLN A 128 5.52 3.14 -2.83
C GLN A 128 6.20 1.86 -2.36
N ILE A 129 6.75 1.91 -1.15
CA ILE A 129 7.36 0.77 -0.47
C ILE A 129 6.61 0.57 0.84
N GLU A 130 6.29 -0.67 1.18
CA GLU A 130 5.51 -1.03 2.35
C GLU A 130 6.12 -2.21 3.11
N ALA A 131 5.98 -2.17 4.43
CA ALA A 131 6.35 -3.27 5.31
C ALA A 131 5.22 -3.55 6.31
N HIS A 132 4.65 -4.74 6.23
CA HIS A 132 3.44 -5.11 6.95
C HIS A 132 3.64 -6.34 7.84
N TYR A 133 2.96 -6.35 8.97
CA TYR A 133 2.63 -7.55 9.72
C TYR A 133 1.32 -8.14 9.19
N VAL A 134 1.25 -9.46 9.05
CA VAL A 134 0.13 -10.18 8.43
C VAL A 134 -0.35 -11.27 9.37
N TRP A 135 -1.67 -11.45 9.50
CA TRP A 135 -2.28 -12.54 10.25
C TRP A 135 -3.62 -12.95 9.65
N GLY A 136 -4.01 -14.21 9.85
CA GLY A 136 -5.25 -14.69 9.26
C GLY A 136 -5.49 -16.17 9.49
N GLN A 137 -6.47 -16.67 8.76
CA GLN A 137 -6.86 -18.08 8.76
C GLN A 137 -7.13 -18.54 7.33
N LYS A 138 -6.77 -19.79 7.03
CA LYS A 138 -7.12 -20.47 5.78
C LYS A 138 -7.78 -21.80 6.11
N LEU A 139 -8.73 -22.23 5.29
CA LEU A 139 -9.28 -23.58 5.41
C LEU A 139 -8.16 -24.58 5.16
N SER A 140 -8.01 -25.56 6.04
CA SER A 140 -6.96 -26.57 5.92
C SER A 140 -7.22 -27.47 4.70
N SER A 141 -6.16 -27.84 3.98
CA SER A 141 -6.25 -28.77 2.84
C SER A 141 -6.33 -30.23 3.28
N VAL A 142 -6.13 -30.51 4.57
CA VAL A 142 -6.04 -31.88 5.14
C VAL A 142 -7.13 -32.13 6.19
N SER A 143 -7.79 -31.09 6.69
CA SER A 143 -8.85 -31.22 7.70
C SER A 143 -9.95 -30.18 7.47
N ALA A 144 -11.13 -30.38 8.08
CA ALA A 144 -12.20 -29.36 8.09
C ALA A 144 -11.91 -28.17 9.02
N ASN A 145 -10.72 -28.10 9.63
CA ASN A 145 -10.34 -27.05 10.58
C ASN A 145 -9.69 -25.85 9.87
N GLU A 146 -9.75 -24.69 10.52
CA GLU A 146 -9.08 -23.48 10.05
C GLU A 146 -7.64 -23.40 10.58
N ASP A 147 -6.68 -23.34 9.65
CA ASP A 147 -5.28 -23.13 9.96
C ASP A 147 -4.97 -21.65 10.11
N HIS A 148 -4.52 -21.27 11.29
CA HIS A 148 -4.11 -19.90 11.59
C HIS A 148 -2.67 -19.66 11.15
N PHE A 149 -2.43 -18.48 10.57
CA PHE A 149 -1.10 -18.07 10.14
C PHE A 149 -0.79 -16.64 10.57
N ASN A 150 0.50 -16.36 10.73
CA ASN A 150 1.01 -15.01 10.85
C ASN A 150 2.30 -14.83 10.05
N GLY A 151 2.74 -13.59 9.85
CA GLY A 151 3.87 -13.34 9.00
C GLY A 151 4.14 -11.88 8.69
N TYR A 152 4.92 -11.66 7.64
CA TYR A 152 5.33 -10.35 7.18
C TYR A 152 5.18 -10.24 5.67
N ARG A 153 4.87 -9.03 5.21
CA ARG A 153 4.87 -8.70 3.78
C ARG A 153 5.73 -7.47 3.51
N LEU A 154 6.55 -7.57 2.48
CA LEU A 154 7.21 -6.43 1.86
C LEU A 154 6.61 -6.21 0.47
N ARG A 155 6.34 -4.95 0.13
CA ARG A 155 5.83 -4.54 -1.19
C ARG A 155 6.60 -3.34 -1.70
N ALA A 156 6.84 -3.31 -3.00
CA ALA A 156 7.29 -2.14 -3.73
C ALA A 156 6.52 -2.05 -5.05
N TYR A 157 5.98 -0.88 -5.36
CA TYR A 157 5.24 -0.68 -6.60
C TYR A 157 5.25 0.77 -7.08
N PRO A 158 5.30 0.99 -8.41
CA PRO A 158 5.09 2.31 -8.99
C PRO A 158 3.60 2.65 -9.12
N LEU A 159 3.31 3.95 -9.11
CA LEU A 159 1.99 4.54 -9.10
C LEU A 159 1.94 5.75 -10.02
N ILE A 160 0.86 5.90 -10.78
CA ILE A 160 0.46 7.17 -11.39
C ILE A 160 -0.72 7.71 -10.59
N ILE A 161 -0.63 8.97 -10.17
CA ILE A 161 -1.67 9.65 -9.41
C ILE A 161 -2.21 10.81 -10.26
N VAL A 162 -3.54 10.89 -10.36
CA VAL A 162 -4.26 11.97 -11.04
C VAL A 162 -4.85 12.90 -10.00
N LEU A 163 -4.43 14.16 -10.02
CA LEU A 163 -4.89 15.21 -9.12
C LEU A 163 -6.21 15.79 -9.65
N LEU A 164 -7.29 15.59 -8.89
CA LEU A 164 -8.64 16.06 -9.25
C LEU A 164 -8.94 17.48 -8.74
N GLY A 165 -8.02 18.07 -7.97
CA GLY A 165 -8.25 19.36 -7.32
C GLY A 165 -8.97 19.23 -5.97
N GLY A 166 -8.98 20.33 -5.21
CA GLY A 166 -9.56 20.35 -3.85
C GLY A 166 -8.93 19.35 -2.88
N GLY A 167 -7.76 18.79 -3.18
CA GLY A 167 -7.11 17.72 -2.41
C GLY A 167 -7.58 16.30 -2.72
N TRP A 168 -8.47 16.08 -3.69
CA TRP A 168 -8.83 14.75 -4.17
C TRP A 168 -7.83 14.23 -5.20
N ALA A 169 -7.55 12.92 -5.19
CA ALA A 169 -6.74 12.28 -6.21
C ALA A 169 -7.13 10.81 -6.44
N LEU A 170 -6.91 10.34 -7.66
CA LEU A 170 -7.01 8.93 -8.05
C LEU A 170 -5.60 8.34 -8.17
N SER A 171 -5.37 7.14 -7.65
CA SER A 171 -4.08 6.46 -7.72
C SER A 171 -4.18 5.16 -8.49
N PHE A 172 -3.25 4.92 -9.41
CA PHE A 172 -3.20 3.73 -10.26
C PHE A 172 -1.86 3.04 -10.11
N LYS A 173 -1.88 1.85 -9.52
CA LYS A 173 -0.74 0.93 -9.51
C LYS A 173 -0.72 0.15 -10.82
N PHE A 174 0.44 0.01 -11.44
CA PHE A 174 0.60 -0.69 -12.74
C PHE A 174 1.68 -1.79 -12.74
N ALA A 175 2.42 -1.96 -11.64
CA ALA A 175 3.33 -3.07 -11.41
C ALA A 175 3.42 -3.38 -9.92
N GLU A 176 3.84 -4.59 -9.53
CA GLU A 176 4.11 -4.91 -8.13
C GLU A 176 5.30 -5.87 -8.01
N LEU A 177 6.15 -5.62 -7.01
CA LEU A 177 7.09 -6.58 -6.43
C LEU A 177 6.69 -6.82 -4.97
N SER A 178 6.42 -8.06 -4.61
CA SER A 178 6.05 -8.40 -3.23
C SER A 178 6.59 -9.72 -2.76
N MET A 179 6.88 -9.78 -1.45
CA MET A 179 7.29 -10.98 -0.75
C MET A 179 6.39 -11.12 0.47
N LEU A 180 5.60 -12.18 0.52
CA LEU A 180 4.81 -12.58 1.66
C LEU A 180 5.45 -13.81 2.30
N GLN A 181 5.82 -13.69 3.58
CA GLN A 181 6.34 -14.79 4.36
C GLN A 181 5.39 -15.07 5.51
N THR A 182 4.79 -16.26 5.53
CA THR A 182 3.82 -16.68 6.57
C THR A 182 4.26 -17.97 7.25
N LYS A 183 3.79 -18.18 8.48
CA LYS A 183 4.04 -19.38 9.26
C LYS A 183 2.72 -19.90 9.80
N LEU A 184 2.43 -21.17 9.56
CA LEU A 184 1.36 -21.89 10.25
C LEU A 184 1.85 -22.41 11.60
N ARG A 185 0.92 -22.59 12.54
CA ARG A 185 1.25 -23.06 13.91
C ARG A 185 2.06 -24.36 13.94
N ASN A 186 1.78 -25.28 12.99
CA ASN A 186 2.35 -26.62 12.94
C ASN A 186 3.25 -26.87 11.71
N GLU A 187 3.54 -25.86 10.89
CA GLU A 187 4.37 -25.99 9.70
C GLU A 187 5.55 -25.01 9.71
N GLY A 188 6.47 -25.20 8.75
CA GLY A 188 7.57 -24.27 8.48
C GLY A 188 7.12 -22.92 7.95
N TRP A 189 8.07 -22.06 7.62
CA TRP A 189 7.80 -20.79 6.95
C TRP A 189 7.50 -21.02 5.46
N THR A 190 6.36 -20.53 5.00
CA THR A 190 6.02 -20.44 3.57
C THR A 190 6.39 -19.06 3.04
N LYS A 191 7.02 -19.00 1.87
CA LYS A 191 7.38 -17.75 1.19
C LYS A 191 6.73 -17.70 -0.18
N ASN A 192 5.96 -16.64 -0.42
CA ASN A 192 5.30 -16.36 -1.69
C ASN A 192 5.88 -15.07 -2.25
N TYR A 193 6.31 -15.11 -3.51
CA TYR A 193 6.84 -13.95 -4.23
C TYR A 193 5.88 -13.61 -5.36
N VAL A 194 5.55 -12.32 -5.50
CA VAL A 194 4.78 -11.79 -6.64
C VAL A 194 5.65 -10.77 -7.33
N GLY A 195 5.81 -10.92 -8.63
CA GLY A 195 6.46 -9.94 -9.48
C GLY A 195 5.74 -9.90 -10.81
N GLY A 196 5.31 -8.72 -11.25
CA GLY A 196 4.69 -8.61 -12.56
C GLY A 196 4.06 -7.27 -12.90
N MET A 197 3.90 -7.07 -14.21
CA MET A 197 3.13 -5.99 -14.84
C MET A 197 1.92 -6.64 -15.51
N GLY A 198 0.70 -6.43 -15.01
CA GLY A 198 -0.49 -7.07 -15.59
C GLY A 198 -1.76 -6.86 -14.77
N GLY A 199 -2.93 -7.26 -15.28
CA GLY A 199 -4.24 -6.97 -14.68
C GLY A 199 -4.39 -7.39 -13.21
N ALA A 200 -3.70 -8.46 -12.78
CA ALA A 200 -3.68 -8.90 -11.37
C ALA A 200 -2.84 -8.00 -10.43
N THR A 201 -1.96 -7.17 -10.99
CA THR A 201 -1.16 -6.15 -10.27
C THR A 201 -1.65 -4.73 -10.52
N PHE A 202 -2.63 -4.53 -11.40
CA PHE A 202 -3.32 -3.25 -11.53
C PHE A 202 -4.26 -3.02 -10.35
N GLY A 203 -4.21 -1.81 -9.79
CA GLY A 203 -5.09 -1.42 -8.68
C GLY A 203 -5.41 0.06 -8.74
N GLY A 204 -6.69 0.39 -8.58
CA GLY A 204 -7.18 1.76 -8.45
C GLY A 204 -7.44 2.11 -6.99
N GLY A 205 -7.19 3.36 -6.61
CA GLY A 205 -7.50 3.89 -5.28
C GLY A 205 -7.94 5.35 -5.35
N VAL A 206 -8.61 5.79 -4.28
CA VAL A 206 -9.04 7.17 -4.11
C VAL A 206 -8.39 7.72 -2.84
N SER A 207 -7.98 8.98 -2.89
CA SER A 207 -7.41 9.66 -1.74
C SER A 207 -7.88 11.10 -1.59
N LYS A 208 -7.79 11.59 -0.36
CA LYS A 208 -8.14 12.95 0.03
C LYS A 208 -7.08 13.53 0.97
N SER A 209 -6.54 14.68 0.61
CA SER A 209 -5.60 15.44 1.42
C SER A 209 -6.29 16.51 2.25
N PHE A 210 -6.07 16.50 3.56
CA PHE A 210 -6.58 17.48 4.52
C PHE A 210 -5.46 18.38 5.01
N ASP A 211 -5.75 19.68 5.12
CA ASP A 211 -4.84 20.65 5.69
C ASP A 211 -5.39 21.10 7.05
N PHE A 212 -4.72 20.67 8.12
CA PHE A 212 -5.06 21.06 9.50
C PHE A 212 -4.15 22.16 10.03
N ARG A 213 -3.27 22.72 9.21
CA ARG A 213 -2.40 23.81 9.63
C ARG A 213 -3.26 25.04 9.94
N LYS A 214 -3.01 25.66 11.08
CA LYS A 214 -3.70 26.87 11.50
C LYS A 214 -3.42 27.98 10.48
N LYS A 215 -4.44 28.47 9.78
CA LYS A 215 -4.31 29.69 8.98
C LYS A 215 -4.03 30.84 9.95
N ASN A 216 -2.80 31.36 9.96
CA ASN A 216 -2.51 32.59 10.69
C ASN A 216 -3.27 33.72 10.01
N LYS A 217 -4.16 34.39 10.75
CA LYS A 217 -5.01 35.51 10.32
C LYS A 217 -4.23 36.81 10.02
N ASN A 218 -2.91 36.79 9.93
CA ASN A 218 -2.09 38.02 10.04
C ASN A 218 -1.42 38.50 8.75
N ASN A 219 -1.83 38.05 7.56
CA ASN A 219 -1.29 38.57 6.28
C ASN A 219 -2.39 39.10 5.35
N ASP A 220 -3.46 39.68 5.91
CA ASP A 220 -4.36 40.57 5.18
C ASP A 220 -4.10 42.01 5.65
N HIS A 221 -2.98 42.60 5.20
CA HIS A 221 -2.75 44.05 5.17
C HIS A 221 -1.88 44.42 3.98
#